data_AF-A0A3D5VKK5-F1
#
_entry.id   AF-A0A3D5VKK5-F1
#
_cell.length_a   1.000
_cell.length_b   1.000
_cell.length_c   1.000
_cell.angle_alpha   90.00
_cell.angle_beta   90.00
_cell.angle_gamma   90.00
#
_symmetry.space_group_name_H-M   'P 1'
#
loop_
_entity.id
_entity.type
_entity.pdbx_description
1 polymer ?
#
loop_
_entity_poly.entity_id
_entity_poly.type
_entity_poly.pdbx_seq_one_letter_code
_entity_poly.pdbx_strand_id
1 'polypeptide(L)'
;LAAMSQILGFKDAIKASGKVLAIRGKVLPVTEENIKLKAICEDGREILGESNIGGTLGAIRRLELVPGDCKALPEVLAAIASAEAIVVGPGSLYTSLLPNLLVGGVAEAIAASKAVKMYV
;
A
#
# COMPACT_ATOMS: atom_id res chain seq x y z
N LEU A 1 -6.66 -10.22 -13.89
CA LEU A 1 -6.38 -10.27 -12.43
C LEU A 1 -7.58 -10.81 -11.65
N ALA A 2 -8.76 -10.18 -11.68
CA ALA A 2 -9.94 -10.60 -10.90
C ALA A 2 -10.27 -12.12 -10.98
N ALA A 3 -10.39 -12.68 -12.19
CA ALA A 3 -10.65 -14.12 -12.37
C ALA A 3 -9.50 -15.01 -11.83
N MET A 4 -8.24 -14.60 -12.00
CA MET A 4 -7.10 -15.34 -11.45
C MET A 4 -7.06 -15.29 -9.93
N SER A 5 -7.43 -14.15 -9.32
CA SER A 5 -7.48 -13.98 -7.86
C SER A 5 -8.55 -14.85 -7.21
N GLN A 6 -9.68 -15.10 -7.89
CA GLN A 6 -10.71 -16.02 -7.42
C GLN A 6 -10.24 -17.49 -7.41
N ILE A 7 -9.31 -17.85 -8.29
CA ILE A 7 -8.81 -19.23 -8.43
C ILE A 7 -7.59 -19.48 -7.54
N LEU A 8 -6.67 -18.52 -7.48
CA LEU A 8 -5.33 -18.69 -6.90
C LEU A 8 -5.13 -17.94 -5.57
N GLY A 9 -6.01 -17.02 -5.21
CA GLY A 9 -5.74 -15.98 -4.21
C GLY A 9 -5.02 -14.76 -4.81
N PHE A 10 -5.09 -13.61 -4.13
CA PHE A 10 -4.69 -12.32 -4.71
C PHE A 10 -3.19 -12.24 -5.00
N LYS A 11 -2.32 -12.60 -4.04
CA LYS A 11 -0.86 -12.59 -4.22
C LYS A 11 -0.41 -13.50 -5.36
N ASP A 12 -0.93 -14.74 -5.40
CA ASP A 12 -0.53 -15.70 -6.42
C ASP A 12 -1.05 -15.33 -7.80
N ALA A 13 -2.20 -14.65 -7.88
CA ALA A 13 -2.68 -14.06 -9.13
C ALA A 13 -1.79 -12.92 -9.64
N ILE A 14 -1.24 -12.08 -8.76
CA ILE A 14 -0.25 -11.05 -9.14
C ILE A 14 1.02 -11.72 -9.67
N LYS A 15 1.53 -12.73 -8.97
CA LYS A 15 2.72 -13.49 -9.37
C LYS A 15 2.52 -14.19 -10.72
N ALA A 16 1.38 -14.84 -10.93
CA ALA A 16 1.03 -15.48 -12.19
C ALA A 16 0.91 -14.45 -13.33
N SER A 17 0.26 -13.32 -13.08
CA SER A 17 0.14 -12.24 -14.07
C SER A 17 1.50 -11.68 -14.46
N GLY A 18 2.42 -11.52 -13.50
CA GLY A 18 3.79 -11.09 -13.76
C GLY A 18 4.55 -12.06 -14.69
N LYS A 19 4.35 -13.37 -14.54
CA LYS A 19 4.95 -14.38 -15.46
C LYS A 19 4.38 -14.28 -16.87
N VAL A 20 3.06 -14.14 -17.00
CA VAL A 20 2.39 -14.00 -18.31
C VAL A 20 2.87 -12.74 -19.03
N LEU A 21 3.06 -11.64 -18.29
CA LEU A 21 3.53 -10.37 -18.83
C LEU A 21 5.06 -10.25 -18.94
N ALA A 22 5.79 -11.33 -18.62
CA ALA A 22 7.26 -11.39 -18.66
C ALA A 22 7.96 -10.20 -17.97
N ILE A 23 7.43 -9.77 -16.82
CA ILE A 23 8.01 -8.63 -16.08
C ILE A 23 9.41 -8.96 -15.56
N ARG A 24 10.25 -7.93 -15.45
CA ARG A 24 11.52 -8.01 -14.72
C ARG A 24 11.33 -7.40 -13.33
N GLY A 25 11.56 -8.20 -12.30
CA GLY A 25 11.38 -7.80 -10.90
C GLY A 25 10.18 -8.49 -10.24
N LYS A 26 9.80 -8.01 -9.05
CA LYS A 26 8.72 -8.56 -8.23
C LYS A 26 7.69 -7.47 -7.94
N VAL A 27 6.41 -7.78 -8.18
CA VAL A 27 5.29 -6.96 -7.73
C VAL A 27 4.66 -7.64 -6.53
N LEU A 28 4.55 -6.90 -5.44
CA LEU A 28 4.00 -7.36 -4.17
C LEU A 28 2.80 -6.52 -3.78
N PRO A 29 1.63 -7.13 -3.49
CA PRO A 29 0.61 -6.41 -2.76
C PRO A 29 1.11 -6.15 -1.34
N VAL A 30 0.85 -4.96 -0.80
CA VAL A 30 1.30 -4.63 0.57
C VAL A 30 0.66 -5.55 1.61
N THR A 31 -0.62 -5.90 1.43
CA THR A 31 -1.39 -6.87 2.23
C THR A 31 -2.30 -7.70 1.32
N GLU A 32 -2.72 -8.89 1.77
CA GLU A 32 -3.78 -9.69 1.12
C GLU A 32 -5.17 -9.40 1.69
N GLU A 33 -5.25 -8.61 2.77
CA GLU A 33 -6.50 -8.27 3.41
C GLU A 33 -7.29 -7.25 2.58
N ASN A 34 -8.62 -7.41 2.54
CA ASN A 34 -9.49 -6.47 1.85
C ASN A 34 -9.71 -5.22 2.71
N ILE A 35 -8.95 -4.17 2.42
CA ILE A 35 -8.94 -2.92 3.19
C ILE A 35 -9.58 -1.76 2.41
N LYS A 36 -10.18 -0.83 3.14
CA LYS A 36 -10.63 0.47 2.64
C LYS A 36 -9.84 1.59 3.31
N LEU A 37 -9.57 2.64 2.55
CA LEU A 37 -9.00 3.87 3.08
C LEU A 37 -10.11 4.76 3.63
N LYS A 38 -9.92 5.32 4.82
CA LYS A 38 -10.80 6.31 5.43
C LYS A 38 -10.03 7.60 5.70
N ALA A 39 -10.56 8.74 5.25
CA ALA A 39 -10.03 10.05 5.58
C ALA A 39 -10.89 10.73 6.65
N ILE A 40 -10.23 11.38 7.59
CA ILE A 40 -10.85 12.24 8.60
C ILE A 40 -10.41 13.67 8.28
N CYS A 41 -11.37 14.51 7.94
CA CYS A 41 -11.16 15.92 7.60
C CYS A 41 -10.98 16.77 8.86
N GLU A 42 -10.40 17.96 8.71
CA GLU A 42 -10.24 18.94 9.81
C GLU A 42 -11.58 19.37 10.43
N ASP A 43 -12.65 19.40 9.62
CA ASP A 43 -14.02 19.72 10.06
C ASP A 43 -14.74 18.55 10.73
N GLY A 44 -14.07 17.41 10.90
CA GLY A 44 -14.62 16.21 11.52
C GLY A 44 -15.40 15.28 10.59
N ARG A 45 -15.57 15.62 9.30
CA ARG A 45 -16.18 14.68 8.33
C ARG A 45 -15.30 13.44 8.13
N GLU A 46 -15.94 12.28 8.05
CA GLU A 46 -15.29 11.02 7.69
C GLU A 46 -15.68 10.61 6.27
N ILE A 47 -14.69 10.21 5.47
CA ILE A 47 -14.86 9.84 4.06
C ILE A 47 -14.25 8.47 3.85
N LEU A 48 -15.09 7.49 3.53
CA LEU A 48 -14.68 6.11 3.32
C LEU A 48 -14.55 5.81 1.82
N GLY A 49 -13.45 5.15 1.44
CA GLY A 49 -13.14 4.71 0.10
C GLY A 49 -12.20 5.67 -0.63
N GLU A 50 -11.14 5.11 -1.22
CA GLU A 50 -10.09 5.87 -1.92
C GLU A 50 -10.65 6.80 -3.01
N SER A 51 -11.58 6.30 -3.84
CA SER A 51 -12.22 7.06 -4.92
C SER A 51 -12.96 8.31 -4.41
N ASN A 52 -13.53 8.26 -3.21
CA ASN A 52 -14.24 9.38 -2.61
C ASN A 52 -13.29 10.42 -2.02
N ILE A 53 -12.14 9.96 -1.50
CA ILE A 53 -11.11 10.82 -0.90
C ILE A 53 -10.47 11.70 -1.97
N GLY A 54 -10.11 11.13 -3.13
CA GLY A 54 -9.45 11.87 -4.21
C GLY A 54 -10.27 13.03 -4.79
N GLY A 55 -11.61 12.97 -4.68
CA GLY A 55 -12.52 14.01 -5.18
C GLY A 55 -12.98 15.03 -4.12
N THR A 56 -12.51 14.91 -2.88
CA THR A 56 -12.98 15.76 -1.78
C THR A 56 -12.31 17.13 -1.78
N LEU A 57 -13.12 18.18 -1.64
CA LEU A 57 -12.66 19.53 -1.31
C LEU A 57 -12.63 19.67 0.23
N GLY A 58 -11.44 19.57 0.82
CA GLY A 58 -11.26 19.69 2.26
C GLY A 58 -9.86 19.28 2.72
N ALA A 59 -9.37 19.90 3.79
CA ALA A 59 -8.10 19.50 4.41
C ALA A 59 -8.29 18.17 5.15
N ILE A 60 -7.45 17.18 4.80
CA ILE A 60 -7.42 15.87 5.45
C ILE A 60 -6.51 16.00 6.68
N ARG A 61 -7.07 15.76 7.87
CA ARG A 61 -6.35 15.74 9.14
C ARG A 61 -5.57 14.45 9.33
N ARG A 62 -6.19 13.31 9.06
CA ARG A 62 -5.55 11.99 9.13
C ARG A 62 -6.22 10.95 8.24
N LEU A 63 -5.49 9.86 7.99
CA LEU A 63 -5.97 8.68 7.29
C LEU A 63 -5.97 7.47 8.23
N GLU A 64 -6.92 6.56 8.00
CA GLU A 64 -7.05 5.29 8.69
C GLU A 64 -7.34 4.18 7.66
N LEU A 65 -6.89 2.96 7.95
CA LEU A 65 -7.31 1.77 7.21
C LEU A 65 -8.50 1.12 7.90
N VAL A 66 -9.38 0.49 7.12
CA VAL A 66 -10.57 -0.21 7.62
C VAL A 66 -10.64 -1.58 6.92
N PRO A 67 -10.39 -2.71 7.63
CA PRO A 67 -9.95 -2.80 9.02
C PRO A 67 -8.55 -2.17 9.25
N GLY A 68 -8.30 -1.71 10.48
CA GLY A 68 -7.13 -0.89 10.81
C GLY A 68 -5.88 -1.66 11.29
N ASP A 69 -6.03 -2.96 11.54
CA ASP A 69 -4.98 -3.84 12.08
C ASP A 69 -4.29 -4.70 11.01
N CYS A 70 -4.52 -4.39 9.73
CA CYS A 70 -3.98 -5.15 8.63
C CYS A 70 -2.44 -5.20 8.64
N LYS A 71 -1.91 -6.35 8.24
CA LYS A 71 -0.46 -6.61 8.28
C LYS A 71 0.13 -6.68 6.89
N ALA A 72 1.39 -6.23 6.79
CA ALA A 72 2.16 -6.39 5.59
C ALA A 72 2.46 -7.86 5.32
N LEU A 73 2.54 -8.25 4.06
CA LEU A 73 3.04 -9.59 3.72
C LEU A 73 4.49 -9.75 4.20
N PRO A 74 4.88 -10.92 4.74
CA PRO A 74 6.27 -11.16 5.17
C PRO A 74 7.31 -10.87 4.08
N GLU A 75 6.97 -11.14 2.83
CA GLU A 75 7.84 -10.88 1.69
C GLU A 75 8.00 -9.40 1.35
N VAL A 76 7.05 -8.53 1.74
CA VAL A 76 7.18 -7.07 1.64
C VAL A 76 8.21 -6.59 2.66
N LEU A 77 8.08 -7.04 3.91
CA LEU A 77 9.02 -6.68 4.98
C LEU A 77 10.44 -7.20 4.67
N ALA A 78 10.56 -8.40 4.15
CA ALA A 78 11.84 -8.96 3.71
C ALA A 78 12.47 -8.13 2.58
N ALA A 79 11.68 -7.68 1.59
CA ALA A 79 12.15 -6.85 0.50
C ALA A 79 12.63 -5.46 0.99
N ILE A 80 11.92 -4.86 1.94
CA ILE A 80 12.32 -3.59 2.58
C ILE A 80 13.62 -3.76 3.36
N ALA A 81 13.75 -4.86 4.11
CA ALA A 81 14.93 -5.14 4.93
C ALA A 81 16.21 -5.36 4.11
N SER A 82 16.09 -6.00 2.93
CA SER A 82 17.22 -6.26 2.04
C SER A 82 17.47 -5.16 1.01
N ALA A 83 16.68 -4.09 1.00
CA ALA A 83 16.80 -3.03 0.00
C ALA A 83 18.10 -2.23 0.20
N GLU A 84 18.74 -1.85 -0.90
CA GLU A 84 19.84 -0.89 -0.91
C GLU A 84 19.32 0.55 -1.07
N ALA A 85 18.16 0.71 -1.71
CA ALA A 85 17.43 1.95 -1.84
C ALA A 85 15.91 1.72 -1.74
N ILE A 86 15.21 2.67 -1.12
CA ILE A 86 13.75 2.70 -1.01
C ILE A 86 13.27 4.01 -1.63
N VAL A 87 12.44 3.91 -2.66
CA VAL A 87 11.82 5.05 -3.33
C VAL A 87 10.34 5.08 -2.95
N VAL A 88 9.88 6.20 -2.40
CA VAL A 88 8.48 6.46 -2.10
C VAL A 88 7.98 7.51 -3.09
N GLY A 89 7.18 7.07 -4.07
CA GLY A 89 6.63 7.95 -5.11
C GLY A 89 7.21 7.74 -6.51
N PRO A 90 6.79 8.56 -7.49
CA PRO A 90 5.78 9.60 -7.35
C PRO A 90 4.37 9.02 -7.20
N GLY A 91 3.44 9.79 -6.65
CA GLY A 91 2.04 9.41 -6.55
C GLY A 91 1.25 10.31 -5.62
N SER A 92 -0.07 10.14 -5.62
CA SER A 92 -0.94 10.88 -4.70
C SER A 92 -0.56 10.56 -3.26
N LEU A 93 -0.17 11.59 -2.50
CA LEU A 93 0.26 11.43 -1.12
C LEU A 93 -0.78 10.65 -0.29
N TYR A 94 -2.04 11.08 -0.34
CA TYR A 94 -3.11 10.52 0.49
C TYR A 94 -3.65 9.19 -0.02
N THR A 95 -3.76 8.99 -1.33
CA THR A 95 -4.45 7.82 -1.91
C THR A 95 -3.52 6.76 -2.48
N SER A 96 -2.22 7.04 -2.61
CA SER A 96 -1.24 6.09 -3.17
C SER A 96 -0.08 5.80 -2.21
N LEU A 97 0.49 6.83 -1.58
CA LEU A 97 1.72 6.66 -0.81
C LEU A 97 1.44 6.32 0.66
N LEU A 98 0.70 7.20 1.36
CA LEU A 98 0.36 6.98 2.77
C LEU A 98 -0.39 5.66 3.03
N PRO A 99 -1.32 5.18 2.19
CA PRO A 99 -2.02 3.92 2.45
C PRO A 99 -1.09 2.71 2.57
N ASN A 100 0.02 2.68 1.82
CA ASN A 100 1.03 1.63 1.95
C ASN A 100 1.79 1.72 3.27
N LEU A 101 2.09 2.94 3.74
CA LEU A 101 2.81 3.19 4.98
C LEU A 101 1.96 2.93 6.24
N LEU A 102 0.64 3.04 6.13
CA LEU A 102 -0.30 2.74 7.21
C LEU A 102 -0.47 1.24 7.49
N VAL A 103 -0.08 0.37 6.55
CA VAL A 103 -0.13 -1.08 6.76
C VAL A 103 0.89 -1.48 7.82
N GLY A 104 0.46 -2.28 8.80
CA GLY A 104 1.26 -2.61 9.97
C GLY A 104 2.60 -3.25 9.62
N GLY A 105 3.68 -2.66 10.14
CA GLY A 105 5.06 -3.12 9.96
C GLY A 105 5.81 -2.43 8.81
N VAL A 106 5.12 -1.77 7.88
CA VAL A 106 5.77 -1.15 6.71
C VAL A 106 6.62 0.05 7.12
N ALA A 107 6.03 1.01 7.83
CA ALA A 107 6.72 2.21 8.27
C ALA A 107 7.91 1.86 9.19
N GLU A 108 7.73 0.93 10.11
CA GLU A 108 8.77 0.44 11.01
C GLU A 108 9.92 -0.23 10.25
N ALA A 109 9.61 -1.07 9.26
CA ALA A 109 10.62 -1.73 8.44
C ALA A 109 11.43 -0.73 7.60
N ILE A 110 10.77 0.29 7.02
CA ILE A 110 11.45 1.34 6.26
C ILE A 110 12.37 2.15 7.17
N ALA A 111 11.89 2.51 8.37
CA ALA A 111 12.67 3.25 9.36
C ALA A 111 13.90 2.47 9.85
N ALA A 112 13.74 1.15 10.06
CA ALA A 112 14.82 0.27 10.50
C ALA A 112 15.83 -0.09 9.38
N SER A 113 15.43 0.02 8.11
CA SER A 113 16.27 -0.34 6.96
C SER A 113 17.51 0.57 6.87
N LYS A 114 18.63 0.02 6.39
CA LYS A 114 19.86 0.79 6.10
C LYS A 114 19.86 1.40 4.71
N ALA A 115 18.85 1.10 3.89
CA ALA A 115 18.72 1.62 2.54
C ALA A 115 18.76 3.16 2.49
N VAL A 116 19.20 3.71 1.36
CA VAL A 116 18.96 5.13 1.03
C VAL A 116 17.47 5.34 0.81
N LYS A 117 16.84 6.30 1.50
CA LYS A 117 15.41 6.59 1.34
C LYS A 117 15.24 7.87 0.53
N MET A 118 14.42 7.79 -0.51
CA MET A 118 14.11 8.90 -1.42
C MET A 118 12.61 9.08 -1.51
N TYR A 119 12.16 10.33 -1.40
CA TYR A 119 10.78 10.73 -1.66
C TYR A 119 10.75 11.52 -2.96
N VAL A 120 9.85 11.18 -3.86
CA VAL A 120 9.70 11.78 -5.20
C VAL A 120 8.38 12.53 -5.28
#